data_AF-A0A2V7EUF8-F1
#
_entry.id   AF-A0A2V7EUF8-F1
#
_cell.length_a   1.000
_cell.length_b   1.000
_cell.length_c   1.000
_cell.angle_alpha   90.00
_cell.angle_beta   90.00
_cell.angle_gamma   90.00
#
_symmetry.space_group_name_H-M   'P 1'
#
loop_
_entity.id
_entity.type
_entity.pdbx_description
1 polymer ?
#
loop_
_entity_poly.entity_id
_entity_poly.type
_entity_poly.pdbx_seq_one_letter_code
_entity_poly.pdbx_strand_id
1 'polypeptide(L)'
;LNLSADEIAALKGSGGSPEAVLDALRKLLLARHQAYRASGLAGIAPYDRGGGRTTDHAADLRRASEASAGLKKYVPAFQAALLGYPKATVPQMQESFFWVKSIIEKKATYILTHVMAAPDNAAYALVRRQYYASTNYNGEQSVAGFLPVPDGTVVVLASHAFTDQVTGIGGSMKRSIGSGVMARKMREIFDAGRKKVTS
;
A
#
# COMPACT_ATOMS: atom_id res chain seq x y z
N LEU A 1 6.19 -15.36 -5.97
CA LEU A 1 5.63 -14.14 -6.61
C LEU A 1 4.25 -13.93 -6.02
N ASN A 2 3.79 -12.69 -5.94
CA ASN A 2 2.41 -12.39 -5.55
C ASN A 2 1.58 -12.37 -6.81
N LEU A 3 1.00 -13.53 -7.14
CA LEU A 3 0.17 -13.73 -8.32
C LEU A 3 -1.02 -14.58 -7.92
N SER A 4 -2.18 -14.40 -8.55
CA SER A 4 -3.28 -15.34 -8.44
C SER A 4 -3.01 -16.60 -9.27
N ALA A 5 -3.82 -17.65 -9.09
CA ALA A 5 -3.73 -18.86 -9.91
C ALA A 5 -3.91 -18.55 -11.41
N ASP A 6 -4.90 -17.71 -11.77
CA ASP A 6 -5.17 -17.30 -13.15
C ASP A 6 -4.00 -16.52 -13.76
N GLU A 7 -3.37 -15.63 -12.99
CA GLU A 7 -2.21 -14.87 -13.44
C GLU A 7 -0.99 -15.77 -13.67
N ILE A 8 -0.80 -16.78 -12.82
CA ILE A 8 0.25 -17.80 -13.02
C ILE A 8 -0.01 -18.58 -14.31
N ALA A 9 -1.26 -18.98 -14.56
CA ALA A 9 -1.64 -19.68 -15.78
C ALA A 9 -1.41 -18.82 -17.03
N ALA A 10 -1.83 -17.56 -17.00
CA ALA A 10 -1.66 -16.60 -18.09
C ALA A 10 -0.17 -16.35 -18.42
N LEU A 11 0.67 -16.18 -17.39
CA LEU A 11 2.10 -15.98 -17.58
C LEU A 11 2.79 -17.24 -18.15
N LYS A 12 2.43 -18.43 -17.67
CA LYS A 12 2.95 -19.69 -18.24
C LYS A 12 2.53 -19.91 -19.69
N GLY A 13 1.33 -19.45 -20.06
CA GLY A 13 0.81 -19.53 -21.43
C GLY A 13 1.37 -18.51 -22.42
N SER A 14 2.22 -17.57 -21.97
CA SER A 14 2.71 -16.44 -22.79
C SER A 14 3.77 -16.83 -23.85
N GLY A 15 4.09 -18.10 -24.03
CA GLY A 15 5.06 -18.54 -25.06
C GLY A 15 6.54 -18.31 -24.71
N GLY A 16 6.84 -17.74 -23.54
CA GLY A 16 8.18 -17.75 -22.92
C GLY A 16 9.21 -16.77 -23.48
N SER A 17 8.93 -16.05 -24.57
CA SER A 17 9.84 -14.99 -25.03
C SER A 17 9.86 -13.82 -24.05
N PRO A 18 10.99 -13.11 -23.88
CA PRO A 18 11.08 -11.96 -22.98
C PRO A 18 10.02 -10.88 -23.27
N GLU A 19 9.72 -10.64 -24.55
CA GLU A 19 8.74 -9.65 -25.00
C GLU A 19 7.32 -10.06 -24.60
N ALA A 20 6.96 -11.33 -24.81
CA ALA A 20 5.64 -11.83 -24.47
C ALA A 20 5.40 -11.88 -22.96
N VAL A 21 6.44 -12.24 -22.19
CA VAL A 21 6.40 -12.19 -20.71
C VAL A 21 6.25 -10.74 -20.23
N LEU A 22 6.94 -9.79 -20.86
CA LEU A 22 6.83 -8.37 -20.51
C LEU A 22 5.45 -7.80 -20.83
N ASP A 23 4.87 -8.15 -21.98
CA ASP A 23 3.50 -7.75 -22.36
C ASP A 23 2.46 -8.34 -21.39
N ALA A 24 2.58 -9.63 -21.06
CA ALA A 24 1.73 -10.28 -20.08
C ALA A 24 1.84 -9.62 -18.69
N LEU A 25 3.06 -9.26 -18.26
CA LEU A 25 3.28 -8.52 -17.02
C LEU A 25 2.61 -7.14 -17.03
N ARG A 26 2.70 -6.38 -18.13
CA ARG A 26 2.03 -5.07 -18.27
C ARG A 26 0.53 -5.20 -18.16
N LYS A 27 -0.07 -6.18 -18.87
CA LYS A 27 -1.51 -6.47 -18.82
C LYS A 27 -1.94 -6.85 -17.41
N LEU A 28 -1.17 -7.67 -16.71
CA LEU A 28 -1.43 -8.04 -15.32
C LEU A 28 -1.44 -6.82 -14.39
N LEU A 29 -0.40 -5.98 -14.45
CA LEU A 29 -0.32 -4.79 -13.60
C LEU A 29 -1.47 -3.82 -13.86
N LEU A 30 -1.85 -3.64 -15.14
CA LEU A 30 -3.00 -2.83 -15.52
C LEU A 30 -4.32 -3.39 -14.98
N ALA A 31 -4.54 -4.70 -15.13
CA ALA A 31 -5.76 -5.37 -14.64
C ALA A 31 -5.89 -5.24 -13.12
N ARG A 32 -4.80 -5.44 -12.37
CA ARG A 32 -4.79 -5.23 -10.91
C ARG A 32 -5.09 -3.79 -10.52
N HIS A 33 -4.53 -2.82 -11.24
CA HIS A 33 -4.84 -1.40 -11.00
C HIS A 33 -6.33 -1.11 -11.24
N GLN A 34 -6.88 -1.57 -12.36
CA GLN A 34 -8.29 -1.35 -12.71
C GLN A 34 -9.25 -1.99 -11.71
N ALA A 35 -8.98 -3.24 -11.30
CA ALA A 35 -9.79 -3.94 -10.29
C ALA A 35 -9.77 -3.21 -8.94
N TYR A 36 -8.59 -2.80 -8.46
CA TYR A 36 -8.47 -2.03 -7.23
C TYR A 36 -9.18 -0.67 -7.33
N ARG A 37 -9.07 0.04 -8.45
CA ARG A 37 -9.71 1.35 -8.62
C ARG A 37 -11.23 1.23 -8.64
N ALA A 38 -11.79 0.18 -9.23
CA ALA A 38 -13.22 -0.04 -9.31
C ALA A 38 -13.85 -0.52 -7.99
N SER A 39 -13.14 -1.35 -7.23
CA SER A 39 -13.72 -2.10 -6.09
C SER A 39 -12.94 -1.95 -4.78
N GLY A 40 -11.89 -1.13 -4.75
CA GLY A 40 -11.04 -0.92 -3.59
C GLY A 40 -10.37 -2.21 -3.14
N LEU A 41 -10.42 -2.49 -1.83
CA LEU A 41 -9.84 -3.71 -1.27
C LEU A 41 -10.48 -4.99 -1.85
N ALA A 42 -11.77 -4.96 -2.20
CA ALA A 42 -12.44 -6.12 -2.80
C ALA A 42 -11.94 -6.45 -4.22
N GLY A 43 -11.24 -5.52 -4.87
CA GLY A 43 -10.61 -5.75 -6.17
C GLY A 43 -9.21 -6.37 -6.10
N ILE A 44 -8.67 -6.61 -4.91
CA ILE A 44 -7.33 -7.20 -4.74
C ILE A 44 -7.46 -8.72 -4.81
N ALA A 45 -6.98 -9.31 -5.92
CA ALA A 45 -6.93 -10.75 -6.05
C ALA A 45 -5.96 -11.38 -5.02
N PRO A 46 -6.35 -12.50 -4.36
CA PRO A 46 -5.50 -13.19 -3.41
C PRO A 46 -4.26 -13.76 -4.11
N TYR A 47 -3.21 -13.97 -3.33
CA TYR A 47 -1.96 -14.51 -3.85
C TYR A 47 -1.89 -16.02 -3.66
N ASP A 48 -1.66 -16.76 -4.73
CA ASP A 48 -1.43 -18.19 -4.71
C ASP A 48 -0.09 -18.53 -4.03
N ARG A 49 -0.11 -19.56 -3.17
CA ARG A 49 1.04 -20.09 -2.44
C ARG A 49 1.26 -21.60 -2.68
N GLY A 50 0.56 -22.16 -3.64
CA GLY A 50 0.56 -23.58 -3.98
C GLY A 50 -0.14 -24.46 -2.94
N GLY A 51 -0.55 -25.65 -3.38
CA GLY A 51 -1.22 -26.64 -2.52
C GLY A 51 -2.55 -26.15 -1.95
N GLY A 52 -3.29 -25.34 -2.73
CA GLY A 52 -4.57 -24.76 -2.32
C GLY A 52 -4.47 -23.61 -1.30
N ARG A 53 -3.26 -23.20 -0.91
CA ARG A 53 -3.04 -22.10 0.03
C ARG A 53 -3.01 -20.76 -0.69
N THR A 54 -3.58 -19.75 -0.03
CA THR A 54 -3.58 -18.37 -0.52
C THR A 54 -3.25 -17.39 0.60
N THR A 55 -2.64 -16.26 0.23
CA THR A 55 -2.53 -15.09 1.11
C THR A 55 -3.56 -14.04 0.69
N ASP A 56 -4.37 -13.60 1.65
CA ASP A 56 -5.35 -12.52 1.47
C ASP A 56 -4.79 -11.17 1.93
N HIS A 57 -4.11 -10.48 0.99
CA HIS A 57 -3.57 -9.14 1.22
C HIS A 57 -4.66 -8.08 1.39
N ALA A 58 -5.87 -8.30 0.86
CA ALA A 58 -6.98 -7.38 1.05
C ALA A 58 -7.41 -7.35 2.52
N ALA A 59 -7.49 -8.52 3.16
CA ALA A 59 -7.80 -8.66 4.57
C ALA A 59 -6.69 -8.05 5.47
N ASP A 60 -5.43 -8.21 5.08
CA ASP A 60 -4.29 -7.56 5.74
C ASP A 60 -4.42 -6.02 5.75
N LEU A 61 -4.68 -5.43 4.58
CA LEU A 61 -4.88 -3.98 4.44
C LEU A 61 -6.13 -3.48 5.18
N ARG A 62 -7.20 -4.27 5.21
CA ARG A 62 -8.40 -3.97 6.00
C ARG A 62 -8.05 -3.89 7.47
N ARG A 63 -7.37 -4.92 8.02
CA ARG A 63 -6.92 -4.93 9.42
C ARG A 63 -6.02 -3.75 9.76
N ALA A 64 -5.10 -3.34 8.88
CA ALA A 64 -4.29 -2.14 9.11
C ALA A 64 -5.11 -0.84 9.13
N SER A 65 -6.18 -0.78 8.33
CA SER A 65 -7.11 0.36 8.31
C SER A 65 -8.00 0.39 9.56
N GLU A 66 -8.34 -0.78 10.11
CA GLU A 66 -9.06 -0.91 11.38
C GLU A 66 -8.15 -0.60 12.58
N ALA A 67 -6.90 -1.06 12.57
CA ALA A 67 -5.91 -0.82 13.62
C ALA A 67 -5.54 0.68 13.77
N SER A 68 -5.81 1.50 12.75
CA SER A 68 -5.68 2.96 12.82
C SER A 68 -6.88 3.64 13.50
N ALA A 69 -7.76 2.89 14.17
CA ALA A 69 -8.90 3.43 14.93
C ALA A 69 -8.50 4.46 16.00
N GLY A 70 -7.28 4.43 16.54
CA GLY A 70 -6.78 5.49 17.44
C GLY A 70 -6.74 6.88 16.78
N LEU A 71 -6.59 6.94 15.46
CA LEU A 71 -6.68 8.18 14.68
C LEU A 71 -8.12 8.59 14.36
N LYS A 72 -9.10 7.69 14.50
CA LYS A 72 -10.53 7.95 14.20
C LYS A 72 -11.08 9.14 14.99
N LYS A 73 -10.60 9.37 16.22
CA LYS A 73 -11.01 10.53 17.03
C LYS A 73 -10.70 11.86 16.34
N TYR A 74 -9.61 11.90 15.56
CA TYR A 74 -9.10 13.12 14.95
C TYR A 74 -9.42 13.24 13.47
N VAL A 75 -9.47 12.10 12.75
CA VAL A 75 -9.72 12.04 11.30
C VAL A 75 -10.81 10.99 10.96
N PRO A 76 -12.04 11.15 11.48
CA PRO A 76 -13.10 10.16 11.35
C PRO A 76 -13.60 9.96 9.91
N ALA A 77 -13.72 11.02 9.12
CA ALA A 77 -14.18 10.94 7.73
C ALA A 77 -13.13 10.24 6.87
N PHE A 78 -11.84 10.56 7.08
CA PHE A 78 -10.74 9.90 6.39
C PHE A 78 -10.64 8.41 6.73
N GLN A 79 -10.87 8.04 7.99
CA GLN A 79 -10.92 6.64 8.40
C GLN A 79 -12.05 5.87 7.70
N ALA A 80 -13.24 6.48 7.57
CA ALA A 80 -14.35 5.88 6.84
C ALA A 80 -14.04 5.72 5.35
N ALA A 81 -13.41 6.72 4.73
CA ALA A 81 -12.96 6.63 3.33
C ALA A 81 -11.90 5.53 3.14
N LEU A 82 -10.96 5.38 4.08
CA LEU A 82 -9.91 4.36 4.00
C LEU A 82 -10.47 2.92 3.95
N LEU A 83 -11.56 2.67 4.70
CA LEU A 83 -12.26 1.38 4.75
C LEU A 83 -13.26 1.20 3.60
N GLY A 84 -13.92 2.28 3.18
CA GLY A 84 -15.02 2.25 2.21
C GLY A 84 -14.65 2.62 0.77
N TYR A 85 -13.41 3.00 0.49
CA TYR A 85 -12.96 3.34 -0.86
C TYR A 85 -13.27 2.21 -1.86
N PRO A 86 -13.76 2.52 -3.09
CA PRO A 86 -14.02 3.87 -3.63
C PRO A 86 -15.41 4.43 -3.33
N LYS A 87 -16.29 3.66 -2.66
CA LYS A 87 -17.67 4.09 -2.37
C LYS A 87 -17.74 5.21 -1.34
N ALA A 88 -16.79 5.25 -0.42
CA ALA A 88 -16.63 6.32 0.56
C ALA A 88 -15.45 7.22 0.18
N THR A 89 -15.69 8.53 0.17
CA THR A 89 -14.70 9.58 -0.09
C THR A 89 -14.84 10.71 0.92
N VAL A 90 -13.84 11.59 1.00
CA VAL A 90 -13.87 12.81 1.83
C VAL A 90 -13.85 14.04 0.92
N PRO A 91 -14.53 15.15 1.26
CA PRO A 91 -14.36 16.41 0.56
C PRO A 91 -12.87 16.79 0.41
N GLN A 92 -12.50 17.31 -0.77
CA GLN A 92 -11.14 17.75 -1.08
C GLN A 92 -10.07 16.64 -1.01
N MET A 93 -10.48 15.36 -0.98
CA MET A 93 -9.54 14.25 -1.05
C MET A 93 -8.80 14.27 -2.39
N GLN A 94 -7.47 14.37 -2.31
CA GLN A 94 -6.58 14.18 -3.43
C GLN A 94 -6.12 12.73 -3.44
N GLU A 95 -6.21 12.08 -4.61
CA GLU A 95 -5.69 10.74 -4.80
C GLU A 95 -4.70 10.68 -5.97
N SER A 96 -3.73 9.79 -5.85
CA SER A 96 -2.80 9.48 -6.94
C SER A 96 -2.50 7.98 -6.99
N PHE A 97 -2.35 7.50 -8.22
CA PHE A 97 -1.99 6.13 -8.53
C PHE A 97 -0.70 6.13 -9.31
N PHE A 98 0.25 5.31 -8.88
CA PHE A 98 1.49 5.14 -9.60
C PHE A 98 2.07 3.75 -9.33
N TRP A 99 2.96 3.34 -10.21
CA TRP A 99 3.73 2.12 -10.05
C TRP A 99 5.20 2.47 -9.86
N VAL A 100 5.89 1.66 -9.06
CA VAL A 100 7.33 1.81 -8.82
C VAL A 100 8.01 0.49 -9.13
N LYS A 101 9.12 0.55 -9.86
CA LYS A 101 10.09 -0.55 -9.96
C LYS A 101 11.18 -0.30 -8.93
N SER A 102 11.32 -1.20 -7.96
CA SER A 102 12.36 -1.16 -6.94
C SER A 102 13.23 -2.41 -7.02
N ILE A 103 14.53 -2.28 -6.73
CA ILE A 103 15.43 -3.44 -6.58
C ILE A 103 15.54 -3.74 -5.08
N ILE A 104 14.96 -4.86 -4.65
CA ILE A 104 14.97 -5.33 -3.26
C ILE A 104 15.57 -6.73 -3.25
N GLU A 105 16.58 -6.98 -2.43
CA GLU A 105 17.31 -8.25 -2.37
C GLU A 105 17.76 -8.75 -3.76
N LYS A 106 18.30 -7.83 -4.59
CA LYS A 106 18.73 -8.07 -5.98
C LYS A 106 17.60 -8.50 -6.94
N LYS A 107 16.34 -8.39 -6.55
CA LYS A 107 15.16 -8.72 -7.37
C LYS A 107 14.33 -7.49 -7.67
N ALA A 108 13.92 -7.35 -8.93
CA ALA A 108 12.98 -6.31 -9.33
C ALA A 108 11.60 -6.59 -8.71
N THR A 109 11.10 -5.62 -7.96
CA THR A 109 9.76 -5.61 -7.36
C THR A 109 8.95 -4.50 -8.01
N TYR A 110 7.85 -4.86 -8.65
CA TYR A 110 6.88 -3.93 -9.19
C TYR A 110 5.80 -3.70 -8.15
N ILE A 111 5.56 -2.44 -7.81
CA ILE A 111 4.70 -2.05 -6.70
C ILE A 111 3.63 -1.11 -7.23
N LEU A 112 2.36 -1.44 -7.03
CA LEU A 112 1.26 -0.52 -7.31
C LEU A 112 0.87 0.21 -6.02
N THR A 113 0.86 1.54 -6.08
CA THR A 113 0.65 2.42 -4.93
C THR A 113 -0.55 3.32 -5.17
N HIS A 114 -1.35 3.47 -4.12
CA HIS A 114 -2.41 4.45 -3.99
C HIS A 114 -2.04 5.40 -2.85
N VAL A 115 -2.02 6.69 -3.12
CA VAL A 115 -1.88 7.73 -2.09
C VAL A 115 -3.19 8.50 -2.03
N MET A 116 -3.78 8.61 -0.84
CA MET A 116 -4.90 9.51 -0.58
C MET A 116 -4.47 10.53 0.47
N ALA A 117 -4.89 11.77 0.31
CA ALA A 117 -4.68 12.81 1.31
C ALA A 117 -5.89 13.74 1.35
N ALA A 118 -6.34 14.11 2.55
CA ALA A 118 -7.48 15.01 2.71
C ALA A 118 -7.37 15.78 4.03
N PRO A 119 -7.87 17.01 4.09
CA PRO A 119 -8.23 17.62 5.37
C PRO A 119 -9.39 16.85 6.01
N ASP A 120 -9.41 16.79 7.33
CA ASP A 120 -10.53 16.23 8.11
C ASP A 120 -10.62 17.00 9.43
N ASN A 121 -11.63 17.87 9.52
CA ASN A 121 -11.73 18.91 10.54
C ASN A 121 -10.48 19.82 10.54
N ALA A 122 -9.91 20.07 11.72
CA ALA A 122 -8.66 20.82 11.86
C ALA A 122 -7.42 20.00 11.49
N ALA A 123 -7.55 18.67 11.34
CA ALA A 123 -6.43 17.79 11.03
C ALA A 123 -6.26 17.60 9.51
N TYR A 124 -5.09 17.10 9.13
CA TYR A 124 -4.84 16.60 7.78
C TYR A 124 -4.44 15.13 7.86
N ALA A 125 -4.92 14.32 6.92
CA ALA A 125 -4.60 12.90 6.86
C ALA A 125 -3.97 12.54 5.51
N LEU A 126 -3.02 11.61 5.56
CA LEU A 126 -2.39 11.04 4.38
C LEU A 126 -2.28 9.53 4.57
N VAL A 127 -2.59 8.77 3.53
CA VAL A 127 -2.33 7.33 3.49
C VAL A 127 -1.56 7.00 2.23
N ARG A 128 -0.57 6.13 2.40
CA ARG A 128 0.10 5.43 1.31
C ARG A 128 -0.20 3.95 1.43
N ARG A 129 -0.93 3.42 0.46
CA ARG A 129 -1.32 2.01 0.39
C ARG A 129 -0.65 1.36 -0.82
N GLN A 130 0.23 0.40 -0.57
CA GLN A 130 0.75 -0.50 -1.59
C GLN A 130 -0.19 -1.69 -1.69
N TYR A 131 -1.16 -1.59 -2.58
CA TYR A 131 -2.18 -2.61 -2.79
C TYR A 131 -1.69 -3.80 -3.61
N TYR A 132 -0.48 -3.70 -4.17
CA TYR A 132 0.22 -4.80 -4.81
C TYR A 132 1.73 -4.61 -4.75
N ALA A 133 2.47 -5.68 -4.46
CA ALA A 133 3.90 -5.79 -4.69
C ALA A 133 4.17 -7.14 -5.34
N SER A 134 4.95 -7.22 -6.42
CA SER A 134 5.10 -8.47 -7.19
C SER A 134 5.88 -9.57 -6.46
N THR A 135 6.73 -9.22 -5.50
CA THR A 135 7.61 -10.14 -4.76
C THR A 135 8.15 -9.48 -3.47
N ASN A 136 8.95 -10.21 -2.70
CA ASN A 136 9.68 -9.83 -1.48
C ASN A 136 8.79 -9.57 -0.25
N TYR A 137 7.61 -8.99 -0.43
CA TYR A 137 6.61 -8.75 0.62
C TYR A 137 5.23 -8.67 -0.05
N ASN A 138 4.15 -8.73 0.73
CA ASN A 138 2.76 -8.78 0.24
C ASN A 138 2.20 -7.38 -0.08
N GLY A 139 2.57 -6.39 0.74
CA GLY A 139 2.30 -4.97 0.54
C GLY A 139 2.53 -4.16 1.82
N GLU A 140 2.09 -2.91 1.83
CA GLU A 140 2.33 -1.95 2.91
C GLU A 140 1.15 -0.98 3.02
N GLN A 141 0.82 -0.54 4.23
CA GLN A 141 -0.02 0.62 4.46
C GLN A 141 0.59 1.52 5.52
N SER A 142 0.81 2.79 5.17
CA SER A 142 1.24 3.84 6.09
C SER A 142 0.17 4.92 6.17
N VAL A 143 -0.31 5.24 7.36
CA VAL A 143 -1.30 6.30 7.64
C VAL A 143 -0.65 7.36 8.52
N ALA A 144 -0.57 8.59 8.00
CA ALA A 144 -0.09 9.77 8.71
C ALA A 144 -1.27 10.69 9.06
N GLY A 145 -1.30 11.20 10.29
CA GLY A 145 -2.19 12.27 10.73
C GLY A 145 -1.36 13.47 11.17
N PHE A 146 -1.75 14.67 10.74
CA PHE A 146 -1.16 15.95 11.09
C PHE A 146 -2.18 16.70 11.95
N LEU A 147 -1.93 16.72 13.26
CA LEU A 147 -2.85 17.25 14.26
C LEU A 147 -2.35 18.62 14.71
N PRO A 148 -3.11 19.71 14.48
CA PRO A 148 -2.70 21.01 14.97
C PRO A 148 -2.74 21.03 16.51
N VAL A 149 -1.74 21.67 17.10
CA VAL A 149 -1.66 22.01 18.52
C VAL A 149 -1.29 23.50 18.63
N PRO A 150 -1.53 24.18 19.76
CA PRO A 150 -1.30 25.63 19.86
C PRO A 150 0.07 26.10 19.35
N ASP A 151 1.12 25.32 19.62
CA ASP A 151 2.50 25.66 19.26
C ASP A 151 3.05 24.88 18.05
N GLY A 152 2.18 24.26 17.22
CA GLY A 152 2.63 23.58 16.01
C GLY A 152 1.76 22.42 15.56
N THR A 153 2.39 21.31 15.16
CA THR A 153 1.70 20.13 14.63
C THR A 153 2.29 18.85 15.18
N VAL A 154 1.46 18.01 15.78
CA VAL A 154 1.82 16.63 16.12
C VAL A 154 1.58 15.76 14.90
N VAL A 155 2.61 15.05 14.46
CA VAL A 155 2.51 14.09 13.36
C VAL A 155 2.52 12.68 13.93
N VAL A 156 1.44 11.96 13.66
CA VAL A 156 1.29 10.55 14.03
C VAL A 156 1.45 9.72 12.77
N LEU A 157 2.30 8.69 12.79
CA LEU A 157 2.42 7.73 11.68
C LEU A 157 2.21 6.31 12.22
N ALA A 158 1.26 5.61 11.63
CA ALA A 158 1.12 4.16 11.76
C ALA A 158 1.52 3.50 10.44
N SER A 159 2.38 2.48 10.49
CA SER A 159 2.78 1.74 9.30
C SER A 159 2.77 0.24 9.52
N HIS A 160 2.19 -0.48 8.57
CA HIS A 160 2.14 -1.93 8.52
C HIS A 160 2.75 -2.42 7.21
N ALA A 161 3.72 -3.32 7.31
CA ALA A 161 4.27 -4.06 6.18
C ALA A 161 3.89 -5.53 6.33
N PHE A 162 3.38 -6.14 5.26
CA PHE A 162 2.87 -7.50 5.25
C PHE A 162 3.81 -8.41 4.49
N THR A 163 4.15 -9.56 5.05
CA THR A 163 4.98 -10.56 4.37
C THR A 163 4.70 -11.93 4.95
N ASP A 164 4.67 -12.95 4.10
CA ASP A 164 4.59 -14.35 4.55
C ASP A 164 5.97 -14.84 5.08
N GLN A 165 7.02 -14.03 4.96
CA GLN A 165 8.41 -14.43 5.23
C GLN A 165 8.90 -14.15 6.66
N VAL A 166 8.04 -13.73 7.58
CA VAL A 166 8.42 -13.42 8.98
C VAL A 166 8.54 -14.64 9.89
N THR A 167 8.26 -15.84 9.41
CA THR A 167 8.38 -17.11 10.17
C THR A 167 9.66 -17.91 9.86
N GLY A 168 10.63 -17.35 9.11
CA GLY A 168 11.88 -18.02 8.73
C GLY A 168 13.17 -17.33 9.19
N ILE A 169 14.31 -18.04 9.05
CA ILE A 169 15.66 -17.55 9.36
C ILE A 169 15.92 -16.25 8.59
N GLY A 170 16.02 -15.11 9.30
CA GLY A 170 16.20 -13.76 8.73
C GLY A 170 15.12 -12.73 9.09
N GLY A 171 14.08 -13.11 9.84
CA GLY A 171 12.98 -12.21 10.25
C GLY A 171 13.39 -10.97 11.07
N SER A 172 14.49 -11.04 11.82
CA SER A 172 15.04 -9.91 12.60
C SER A 172 15.77 -8.88 11.72
N MET A 173 16.56 -9.35 10.74
CA MET A 173 17.25 -8.51 9.75
C MET A 173 16.26 -7.73 8.87
N LYS A 174 15.14 -8.38 8.50
CA LYS A 174 14.07 -7.77 7.69
C LYS A 174 13.24 -6.74 8.45
N ARG A 175 13.05 -6.90 9.78
CA ARG A 175 12.46 -5.84 10.63
C ARG A 175 13.33 -4.59 10.70
N SER A 176 14.65 -4.72 10.71
CA SER A 176 15.61 -3.60 10.70
C SER A 176 15.59 -2.81 9.38
N ILE A 177 15.45 -3.51 8.24
CA ILE A 177 15.25 -2.87 6.93
C ILE A 177 13.90 -2.14 6.89
N GLY A 178 12.84 -2.76 7.43
CA GLY A 178 11.53 -2.12 7.59
C GLY A 178 11.59 -0.83 8.41
N SER A 179 12.25 -0.85 9.57
CA SER A 179 12.38 0.34 10.43
C SER A 179 13.24 1.45 9.79
N GLY A 180 14.33 1.11 9.12
CA GLY A 180 15.18 2.08 8.41
C GLY A 180 14.49 2.73 7.19
N VAL A 181 13.69 1.96 6.45
CA VAL A 181 12.85 2.48 5.36
C VAL A 181 11.73 3.36 5.91
N MET A 182 11.12 2.98 7.04
CA MET A 182 10.07 3.79 7.69
C MET A 182 10.60 5.12 8.23
N ALA A 183 11.78 5.16 8.85
CA ALA A 183 12.38 6.40 9.32
C ALA A 183 12.70 7.38 8.18
N ARG A 184 13.06 6.86 6.99
CA ARG A 184 13.31 7.68 5.80
C ARG A 184 12.01 8.19 5.17
N LYS A 185 10.99 7.34 5.07
CA LYS A 185 9.66 7.71 4.59
C LYS A 185 8.97 8.73 5.51
N MET A 186 9.17 8.60 6.84
CA MET A 186 8.74 9.62 7.80
C MET A 186 9.34 10.97 7.43
N ARG A 187 10.68 11.05 7.28
CA ARG A 187 11.36 12.30 6.88
C ARG A 187 10.82 12.89 5.57
N GLU A 188 10.61 12.06 4.55
CA GLU A 188 10.07 12.51 3.27
C GLU A 188 8.63 13.04 3.38
N ILE A 189 7.78 12.38 4.18
CA ILE A 189 6.40 12.85 4.45
C ILE A 189 6.43 14.15 5.26
N PHE A 190 7.31 14.27 6.27
CA PHE A 190 7.50 15.49 7.05
C PHE A 190 7.96 16.66 6.16
N ASP A 191 8.94 16.44 5.28
CA ASP A 191 9.44 17.47 4.37
C ASP A 191 8.40 17.89 3.33
N ALA A 192 7.59 16.94 2.83
CA ALA A 192 6.50 17.24 1.91
C ALA A 192 5.35 18.01 2.61
N GLY A 193 5.01 17.66 3.85
CA GLY A 193 4.01 18.36 4.65
C GLY A 193 4.43 19.79 4.97
N ARG A 194 5.70 19.99 5.36
CA ARG A 194 6.26 21.31 5.65
C ARG A 194 6.16 22.27 4.46
N LYS A 195 6.46 21.79 3.24
CA LYS A 195 6.39 22.60 2.01
C LYS A 195 4.97 23.05 1.65
N LYS A 196 3.95 22.27 2.01
CA LYS A 196 2.54 22.57 1.70
C LYS A 196 1.85 23.49 2.72
N VAL A 197 2.42 23.65 3.92
CA VAL A 197 1.86 24.52 4.98
C VAL A 197 2.41 25.95 4.89
N THR A 198 3.56 26.13 4.23
CA THR A 198 4.20 27.44 3.99
C THR A 198 3.91 28.05 2.61
N SER A 199 2.95 27.50 1.85
CA SER A 199 2.52 27.99 0.52
C SER A 199 1.04 28.30 0.54
#